data_AF-A0A7G2C777-F1
#
_entry.id   AF-A0A7G2C777-F1
#
_cell.length_a   1.000
_cell.length_b   1.000
_cell.length_c   1.000
_cell.angle_alpha   90.00
_cell.angle_beta   90.00
_cell.angle_gamma   90.00
#
_symmetry.space_group_name_H-M   'P 1'
#
loop_
_entity.id
_entity.type
_entity.pdbx_description
1 polymer ?
#
loop_
_entity_poly.entity_id
_entity_poly.type
_entity_poly.pdbx_seq_one_letter_code
_entity_poly.pdbx_strand_id
1 'polypeptide(L)'
;MFTRWGRVGEQGQKATETGSLQDMKKSFAKKFSDKTKNKWDDVKQDSSKFKFVSGKYDFIETDNTVSKEEAQRLAAAIANKEAAETPKEAENTKVVILPSELSSQVQHLMSLIMNKDTFKNQMKAQNIDADRMPLGKLTKAQVHKGYEALEKIENCLKSKKGAAELGQLCSAFYTIIPHDFGRSVPPLISDSTQLSKKSNC
;
A
#
# COMPACT_ATOMS: atom_id res chain seq x y z
N MET A 1 4.46 -2.10 -20.35
CA MET A 1 3.76 -1.51 -19.19
C MET A 1 2.99 -2.61 -18.47
N PHE A 2 3.22 -2.80 -17.18
CA PHE A 2 2.46 -3.73 -16.35
C PHE A 2 1.34 -2.99 -15.61
N THR A 3 0.14 -3.57 -15.56
CA THR A 3 -0.99 -3.05 -14.80
C THR A 3 -1.67 -4.17 -14.02
N ARG A 4 -2.02 -3.91 -12.75
CA ARG A 4 -2.77 -4.83 -11.89
C ARG A 4 -3.88 -4.05 -11.20
N TRP A 5 -5.08 -4.64 -11.14
CA TRP A 5 -6.25 -4.03 -10.52
C TRP A 5 -7.15 -5.09 -9.90
N GLY A 6 -7.97 -4.67 -8.95
CA GLY A 6 -8.85 -5.55 -8.21
C GLY A 6 -9.04 -5.03 -6.80
N ARG A 7 -9.85 -5.76 -6.03
CA ARG A 7 -10.14 -5.44 -4.64
C ARG A 7 -8.85 -5.44 -3.81
N VAL A 8 -8.75 -4.50 -2.86
CA VAL A 8 -7.66 -4.46 -1.87
C VAL A 8 -7.71 -5.76 -1.05
N GLY A 9 -6.56 -6.35 -0.72
CA GLY A 9 -6.47 -7.69 -0.12
C GLY A 9 -6.59 -8.89 -1.07
N GLU A 10 -7.10 -8.72 -2.30
CA GLU A 10 -7.26 -9.82 -3.26
C GLU A 10 -6.21 -9.78 -4.40
N GLN A 11 -5.95 -10.94 -5.02
CA GLN A 11 -4.97 -11.06 -6.12
C GLN A 11 -5.35 -10.18 -7.33
N GLY A 12 -6.64 -10.05 -7.64
CA GLY A 12 -7.15 -9.21 -8.74
C GLY A 12 -6.76 -9.73 -10.14
N GLN A 13 -6.91 -8.87 -11.14
CA GLN A 13 -6.52 -9.11 -12.54
C GLN A 13 -5.22 -8.36 -12.86
N LYS A 14 -4.45 -8.89 -13.82
CA LYS A 14 -3.23 -8.27 -14.34
C LYS A 14 -3.24 -8.24 -15.86
N ALA A 15 -2.59 -7.23 -16.44
CA ALA A 15 -2.32 -7.16 -17.88
C ALA A 15 -0.95 -6.52 -18.12
N THR A 16 -0.25 -7.06 -19.12
CA THR A 16 1.06 -6.58 -19.56
C THR A 16 0.97 -6.17 -21.03
N GLU A 17 1.34 -4.93 -21.31
CA GLU A 17 1.45 -4.39 -22.66
C GLU A 17 2.93 -4.26 -23.03
N THR A 18 3.29 -4.57 -24.27
CA THR A 18 4.65 -4.43 -24.80
C THR A 18 4.67 -3.44 -25.96
N GLY A 19 5.78 -2.72 -26.13
CA GLY A 19 5.94 -1.76 -27.22
C GLY A 19 7.15 -0.87 -27.01
N SER A 20 7.31 0.16 -27.85
CA SER A 20 8.44 1.09 -27.74
C SER A 20 8.37 1.89 -26.43
N LEU A 21 9.53 2.44 -26.00
CA LEU A 21 9.59 3.28 -24.81
C LEU A 21 8.63 4.48 -24.89
N GLN A 22 8.51 5.09 -26.08
CA GLN A 22 7.65 6.25 -26.28
C GLN A 22 6.16 5.86 -26.21
N ASP A 23 5.79 4.73 -26.80
CA ASP A 23 4.41 4.25 -26.78
C ASP A 23 3.99 3.83 -25.37
N MET A 24 4.90 3.19 -24.62
CA MET A 24 4.65 2.82 -23.23
C MET A 24 4.50 4.05 -22.32
N LYS A 25 5.28 5.12 -22.52
CA LYS A 25 5.11 6.38 -21.80
C LYS A 25 3.75 7.03 -22.09
N LYS A 26 3.34 7.08 -23.36
CA LYS A 26 2.03 7.62 -23.78
C LYS A 26 0.87 6.78 -23.22
N SER A 27 0.97 5.46 -23.32
CA SER A 27 -0.05 4.52 -22.81
C SER A 27 -0.21 4.64 -21.30
N PHE A 28 0.91 4.78 -20.57
CA PHE A 28 0.89 5.02 -19.13
C PHE A 28 0.21 6.34 -18.78
N ALA A 29 0.65 7.45 -19.39
CA ALA A 29 0.08 8.77 -19.12
C ALA A 29 -1.43 8.82 -19.44
N LYS A 30 -1.84 8.16 -20.52
CA LYS A 30 -3.24 8.01 -20.89
C LYS A 30 -4.02 7.21 -19.83
N LYS A 31 -3.55 6.03 -19.44
CA LYS A 31 -4.23 5.22 -18.39
C LYS A 31 -4.30 5.97 -17.07
N PHE A 32 -3.24 6.67 -16.66
CA PHE A 32 -3.23 7.49 -15.46
C PHE A 32 -4.34 8.55 -15.53
N SER A 33 -4.39 9.33 -16.61
CA SER A 33 -5.39 10.38 -16.79
C SER A 33 -6.82 9.85 -16.90
N ASP A 34 -7.03 8.70 -17.54
CA ASP A 34 -8.35 8.07 -17.64
C ASP A 34 -8.89 7.65 -16.26
N LYS A 35 -7.99 7.21 -15.36
CA LYS A 35 -8.33 6.71 -14.03
C LYS A 35 -8.44 7.82 -12.98
N THR A 36 -7.62 8.87 -13.06
CA THR A 36 -7.54 9.92 -12.04
C THR A 36 -8.08 11.27 -12.50
N LYS A 37 -8.27 11.48 -13.81
CA LYS A 37 -8.54 12.78 -14.44
C LYS A 37 -7.46 13.85 -14.22
N ASN A 38 -6.25 13.44 -13.82
CA ASN A 38 -5.07 14.31 -13.69
C ASN A 38 -4.06 14.02 -14.80
N LYS A 39 -3.18 14.98 -15.11
CA LYS A 39 -2.08 14.77 -16.06
C LYS A 39 -0.88 14.18 -15.34
N TRP A 40 -0.29 13.12 -15.90
CA TRP A 40 0.86 12.48 -15.27
C TRP A 40 2.09 13.39 -15.20
N ASP A 41 2.36 14.16 -16.25
CA ASP A 41 3.56 15.02 -16.30
C ASP A 41 3.56 16.10 -15.20
N ASP A 42 2.38 16.61 -14.84
CA ASP A 42 2.22 17.58 -13.75
C ASP A 42 2.48 16.92 -12.38
N VAL A 43 1.84 15.77 -12.14
CA VAL A 43 1.92 15.03 -10.88
C VAL A 43 3.33 14.45 -10.65
N LYS A 44 4.02 14.06 -11.72
CA LYS A 44 5.40 13.54 -11.66
C LYS A 44 6.40 14.62 -11.18
N GLN A 45 6.20 15.86 -11.60
CA GLN A 45 7.07 16.97 -11.18
C GLN A 45 6.78 17.41 -9.75
N ASP A 46 5.51 17.46 -9.41
CA ASP A 46 5.03 17.94 -8.13
C ASP A 46 3.74 17.22 -7.77
N SER A 47 3.82 16.33 -6.77
CA SER A 47 2.68 15.52 -6.36
C SER A 47 1.56 16.35 -5.72
N SER A 48 1.84 17.57 -5.25
CA SER A 48 0.83 18.48 -4.72
C SER A 48 -0.17 18.97 -5.78
N LYS A 49 0.18 18.87 -7.07
CA LYS A 49 -0.71 19.21 -8.18
C LYS A 49 -1.81 18.19 -8.40
N PHE A 50 -1.72 17.01 -7.78
CA PHE A 50 -2.78 16.01 -7.85
C PHE A 50 -4.04 16.51 -7.17
N LYS A 51 -5.18 16.43 -7.87
CA LYS A 51 -6.49 16.77 -7.31
C LYS A 51 -7.42 15.57 -7.38
N PHE A 52 -7.94 15.16 -6.22
CA PHE A 52 -8.96 14.12 -6.16
C PHE A 52 -10.21 14.56 -6.94
N VAL A 53 -10.75 13.64 -7.75
CA VAL A 53 -11.99 13.82 -8.50
C VAL A 53 -12.98 12.77 -8.03
N SER A 54 -14.17 13.19 -7.61
CA SER A 54 -15.21 12.28 -7.14
C SER A 54 -15.54 11.20 -8.19
N GLY A 55 -15.63 9.95 -7.75
CA GLY A 55 -15.86 8.78 -8.62
C GLY A 55 -14.63 8.34 -9.43
N LYS A 56 -13.45 8.93 -9.20
CA LYS A 56 -12.18 8.54 -9.83
C LYS A 56 -11.18 8.02 -8.79
N TYR A 57 -10.10 7.43 -9.28
CA TYR A 57 -9.05 6.91 -8.42
C TYR A 57 -8.29 8.06 -7.76
N ASP A 58 -8.00 7.90 -6.47
CA ASP A 58 -7.05 8.74 -5.75
C ASP A 58 -5.60 8.27 -6.00
N PHE A 59 -4.63 9.14 -5.75
CA PHE A 59 -3.21 8.85 -5.90
C PHE A 59 -2.55 8.70 -4.53
N ILE A 60 -2.12 7.47 -4.24
CA ILE A 60 -1.40 7.15 -3.01
C ILE A 60 0.09 7.21 -3.32
N GLU A 61 0.77 8.17 -2.71
CA GLU A 61 2.22 8.27 -2.78
C GLU A 61 2.85 7.16 -1.96
N THR A 62 3.59 6.29 -2.65
CA THR A 62 4.38 5.26 -2.01
C THR A 62 5.86 5.56 -2.17
N ASP A 63 6.61 5.47 -1.07
CA ASP A 63 8.07 5.52 -1.06
C ASP A 63 8.60 4.20 -1.63
N ASN A 64 8.67 4.11 -2.96
CA ASN A 64 9.34 3.02 -3.66
C ASN A 64 10.80 3.39 -3.94
N THR A 65 11.50 3.95 -2.94
CA THR A 65 12.97 3.97 -2.91
C THR A 65 13.50 2.55 -2.70
N VAL A 66 13.07 1.60 -3.52
CA VAL A 66 13.82 0.37 -3.76
C VAL A 66 15.08 0.82 -4.46
N SER A 67 16.24 0.53 -3.88
CA SER A 67 17.50 0.79 -4.55
C SER A 67 17.47 0.11 -5.94
N LYS A 68 18.25 0.62 -6.91
CA LYS A 68 18.31 -0.02 -8.24
C LYS A 68 18.64 -1.51 -8.12
N GLU A 69 19.44 -1.89 -7.12
CA GLU A 69 19.79 -3.27 -6.82
C GLU A 69 18.59 -4.10 -6.33
N GLU A 70 17.73 -3.54 -5.47
CA GLU A 70 16.54 -4.22 -4.97
C GLU A 70 15.43 -4.35 -6.02
N ALA A 71 15.26 -3.33 -6.88
CA ALA A 71 14.33 -3.39 -8.02
C ALA A 71 14.75 -4.48 -9.03
N GLN A 72 16.07 -4.66 -9.26
CA GLN A 72 16.61 -5.74 -10.09
C GLN A 72 16.40 -7.12 -9.45
N ARG A 73 16.61 -7.25 -8.13
CA ARG A 73 16.35 -8.50 -7.40
C ARG A 73 14.87 -8.89 -7.45
N LEU A 74 13.96 -7.93 -7.29
CA LEU A 74 12.52 -8.19 -7.39
C LEU A 74 12.11 -8.58 -8.82
N ALA A 75 12.67 -7.93 -9.83
CA ALA A 75 12.40 -8.26 -11.24
C ALA A 75 12.88 -9.68 -11.60
N ALA A 76 14.07 -10.08 -11.11
CA ALA A 76 14.58 -11.44 -11.28
C ALA A 76 13.72 -12.50 -10.56
N ALA A 77 13.24 -12.19 -9.35
CA ALA A 77 12.37 -13.09 -8.59
C ALA A 77 10.98 -13.27 -9.24
N ILE A 78 10.47 -12.25 -9.94
CA ILE A 78 9.19 -12.32 -10.65
C ILE A 78 9.34 -13.10 -11.97
N ALA A 79 10.46 -12.95 -12.69
CA ALA A 79 10.75 -13.73 -13.89
C ALA A 79 10.83 -15.24 -13.62
N ASN A 80 11.32 -15.63 -12.44
CA ASN A 80 11.43 -17.04 -12.03
C ASN A 80 10.11 -17.65 -11.50
N LYS A 81 9.01 -16.89 -11.39
CA LYS A 81 7.72 -17.39 -10.87
C LYS A 81 6.69 -17.72 -11.94
N GLU A 82 6.94 -17.40 -13.21
CA GLU A 82 6.04 -17.71 -14.33
C GLU A 82 6.44 -19.01 -15.09
N ALA A 83 7.47 -19.71 -14.63
CA ALA A 83 7.82 -21.06 -15.09
C ALA A 83 8.00 -21.99 -13.88
N ALA A 84 7.37 -23.18 -13.95
CA ALA A 84 7.50 -24.33 -13.04
C ALA A 84 6.49 -24.43 -11.86
N GLU A 85 5.29 -24.91 -12.19
CA GLU A 85 4.77 -26.11 -11.53
C GLU A 85 5.76 -27.26 -11.79
N THR A 86 6.72 -27.47 -10.88
CA THR A 86 7.40 -28.73 -10.50
C THR A 86 8.69 -28.40 -9.76
N PRO A 87 9.01 -29.11 -8.65
CA PRO A 87 10.16 -28.79 -7.81
C PRO A 87 11.44 -29.26 -8.50
N LYS A 88 12.24 -28.32 -8.98
CA LYS A 88 13.65 -28.55 -9.29
C LYS A 88 14.50 -27.56 -8.51
N GLU A 89 15.38 -28.13 -7.69
CA GLU A 89 16.44 -27.49 -6.92
C GLU A 89 17.16 -26.44 -7.78
N ALA A 90 16.96 -25.17 -7.43
CA ALA A 90 17.76 -24.08 -7.96
C ALA A 90 19.04 -23.97 -7.15
N GLU A 91 20.17 -23.99 -7.87
CA GLU A 91 21.51 -23.84 -7.33
C GLU A 91 21.62 -22.67 -6.35
N ASN A 92 22.13 -23.06 -5.19
CA ASN A 92 22.18 -22.33 -3.96
C ASN A 92 23.35 -21.36 -4.02
N THR A 93 23.11 -20.07 -4.30
CA THR A 93 24.06 -19.02 -3.89
C THR A 93 23.99 -18.97 -2.37
N LYS A 94 24.72 -19.87 -1.69
CA LYS A 94 24.86 -19.89 -0.23
C LYS A 94 25.48 -18.56 0.19
N VAL A 95 24.66 -17.61 0.58
CA VAL A 95 25.09 -16.53 1.45
C VAL A 95 25.58 -17.22 2.72
N VAL A 96 26.89 -17.22 2.92
CA VAL A 96 27.49 -17.74 4.16
C VAL A 96 27.11 -16.77 5.26
N ILE A 97 26.02 -17.06 5.96
CA ILE A 97 25.60 -16.29 7.14
C ILE A 97 26.54 -16.71 8.26
N LEU A 98 27.47 -15.83 8.64
CA LEU A 98 28.31 -16.05 9.80
C LEU A 98 27.42 -16.12 11.06
N PRO A 99 27.71 -17.03 12.00
CA PRO A 99 26.96 -17.11 13.25
C PRO A 99 27.08 -15.80 14.03
N SER A 100 25.96 -15.36 14.62
CA SER A 100 25.94 -14.10 15.37
C SER A 100 26.80 -14.18 16.63
N GLU A 101 27.66 -13.19 16.81
CA GLU A 101 28.52 -13.03 18.02
C GLU A 101 27.76 -12.41 19.21
N LEU A 102 26.47 -12.05 19.03
CA LEU A 102 25.64 -11.48 20.08
C LEU A 102 25.27 -12.53 21.13
N SER A 103 25.00 -12.11 22.37
CA SER A 103 24.51 -13.05 23.40
C SER A 103 23.16 -13.65 22.99
N SER A 104 22.89 -14.87 23.45
CA SER A 104 21.63 -15.58 23.17
C SER A 104 20.39 -14.76 23.57
N GLN A 105 20.47 -14.01 24.67
CA GLN A 105 19.42 -13.12 25.13
C GLN A 105 19.14 -11.98 24.14
N VAL A 106 20.19 -11.36 23.59
CA VAL A 106 20.05 -10.28 22.59
C VAL A 106 19.57 -10.84 21.26
N GLN A 107 20.04 -12.02 20.83
CA GLN A 107 19.56 -12.68 19.63
C GLN A 107 18.06 -13.02 19.73
N HIS A 108 17.63 -13.53 20.89
CA HIS A 108 16.22 -13.82 21.14
C HIS A 108 15.37 -12.54 21.13
N LEU A 109 15.83 -11.48 21.79
CA LEU A 109 15.16 -10.19 21.76
C LEU A 109 15.05 -9.64 20.33
N MET A 110 16.14 -9.69 19.54
CA MET A 110 16.12 -9.25 18.15
C MET A 110 15.16 -10.07 17.31
N SER A 111 15.17 -11.40 17.46
CA SER A 111 14.23 -12.27 16.76
C SER A 111 12.78 -11.98 17.13
N LEU A 112 12.52 -11.59 18.39
CA LEU A 112 11.18 -11.25 18.87
C LEU A 112 10.71 -9.91 18.30
N ILE A 113 11.51 -8.85 18.46
CA ILE A 113 11.13 -7.50 18.02
C ILE A 113 11.17 -7.32 16.50
N MET A 114 11.96 -8.13 15.78
CA MET A 114 12.08 -8.09 14.31
C MET A 114 11.26 -9.19 13.60
N ASN A 115 10.33 -9.84 14.31
CA ASN A 115 9.51 -10.90 13.72
C ASN A 115 8.51 -10.33 12.71
N LYS A 116 8.81 -10.51 11.42
CA LYS A 116 7.98 -10.02 10.30
C LYS A 116 6.56 -10.59 10.31
N ASP A 117 6.36 -11.81 10.79
CA ASP A 117 5.05 -12.45 10.81
C ASP A 117 4.17 -11.86 11.93
N THR A 118 4.76 -11.59 13.10
CA THR A 118 4.07 -10.86 14.18
C THR A 118 3.58 -9.49 13.69
N PHE A 119 4.43 -8.74 12.98
CA PHE A 119 4.03 -7.46 12.40
C PHE A 119 2.92 -7.60 11.36
N LYS A 120 3.04 -8.54 10.42
CA LYS A 120 2.00 -8.80 9.41
C LYS A 120 0.67 -9.18 10.05
N ASN A 121 0.70 -10.03 11.08
CA ASN A 121 -0.49 -10.46 11.79
C ASN A 121 -1.17 -9.30 12.53
N GLN A 122 -0.39 -8.41 13.15
CA GLN A 122 -0.92 -7.22 13.80
C GLN A 122 -1.56 -6.24 12.80
N MET A 123 -0.93 -6.04 11.64
CA MET A 123 -1.50 -5.20 10.56
C MET A 123 -2.80 -5.79 10.01
N LYS A 124 -2.84 -7.11 9.79
CA LYS A 124 -4.07 -7.81 9.40
C LYS A 124 -5.17 -7.69 10.45
N ALA A 125 -4.84 -7.78 11.74
CA ALA A 125 -5.80 -7.59 12.83
C ALA A 125 -6.43 -6.18 12.83
N GLN A 126 -5.71 -5.18 12.30
CA GLN A 126 -6.22 -3.82 12.12
C GLN A 126 -6.91 -3.57 10.77
N ASN A 127 -7.05 -4.62 9.94
CA ASN A 127 -7.58 -4.57 8.57
C ASN A 127 -6.72 -3.71 7.63
N ILE A 128 -5.42 -3.64 7.89
CA ILE A 128 -4.45 -2.93 7.07
C ILE A 128 -3.86 -3.94 6.07
N ASP A 129 -3.90 -3.61 4.77
CA ASP A 129 -3.36 -4.46 3.71
C ASP A 129 -1.83 -4.46 3.74
N ALA A 130 -1.25 -5.41 4.49
CA ALA A 130 0.20 -5.57 4.64
C ALA A 130 0.92 -6.00 3.34
N ASP A 131 0.19 -6.52 2.35
CA ASP A 131 0.76 -6.95 1.07
C ASP A 131 0.89 -5.76 0.10
N ARG A 132 -0.08 -4.84 0.12
CA ARG A 132 0.02 -3.56 -0.61
C ARG A 132 0.82 -2.50 0.15
N MET A 133 0.86 -2.57 1.48
CA MET A 133 1.63 -1.69 2.35
C MET A 133 2.61 -2.49 3.21
N PRO A 134 3.68 -3.06 2.63
CA PRO A 134 4.79 -3.53 3.43
C PRO A 134 5.37 -2.32 4.17
N LEU A 135 5.53 -2.46 5.49
CA LEU A 135 6.00 -1.42 6.42
C LEU A 135 7.18 -0.64 5.82
N GLY A 136 6.97 0.65 5.56
CA GLY A 136 7.99 1.52 4.95
C GLY A 136 7.66 2.08 3.57
N LYS A 137 6.62 1.59 2.89
CA LYS A 137 6.24 2.11 1.57
C LYS A 137 5.26 3.28 1.59
N LEU A 138 4.63 3.61 2.72
CA LEU A 138 3.75 4.77 2.80
C LEU A 138 4.59 6.00 3.16
N THR A 139 4.49 7.08 2.39
CA THR A 139 5.24 8.31 2.71
C THR A 139 4.73 8.92 4.01
N LYS A 140 5.60 9.63 4.75
CA LYS A 140 5.18 10.39 5.94
C LYS A 140 4.05 11.37 5.61
N ALA A 141 4.08 11.96 4.41
CA ALA A 141 3.03 12.84 3.92
C ALA A 141 1.67 12.12 3.78
N GLN A 142 1.67 10.89 3.27
CA GLN A 142 0.44 10.11 3.12
C GLN A 142 -0.12 9.66 4.48
N VAL A 143 0.75 9.31 5.44
CA VAL A 143 0.35 9.06 6.84
C VAL A 143 -0.28 10.32 7.45
N HIS A 144 0.32 11.48 7.24
CA HIS A 144 -0.21 12.76 7.73
C HIS A 144 -1.59 13.07 7.14
N LYS A 145 -1.79 12.89 5.83
CA LYS A 145 -3.11 13.00 5.18
C LYS A 145 -4.14 12.07 5.81
N GLY A 146 -3.73 10.87 6.25
CA GLY A 146 -4.57 9.92 6.98
C GLY A 146 -5.03 10.48 8.33
N TYR A 147 -4.11 11.08 9.10
CA TYR A 147 -4.44 11.74 10.37
C TYR A 147 -5.37 12.94 10.19
N GLU A 148 -5.13 13.80 9.18
CA GLU A 148 -6.04 14.91 8.87
C GLU A 148 -7.46 14.43 8.53
N ALA A 149 -7.59 13.28 7.87
CA ALA A 149 -8.89 12.67 7.59
C ALA A 149 -9.57 12.18 8.87
N LEU A 150 -8.83 11.57 9.80
CA LEU A 150 -9.35 11.16 11.11
C LEU A 150 -9.78 12.36 11.96
N GLU A 151 -9.03 13.47 11.95
CA GLU A 151 -9.38 14.70 12.66
C GLU A 151 -10.70 15.29 12.12
N LYS A 152 -10.90 15.27 10.80
CA LYS A 152 -12.17 15.68 10.18
C LYS A 152 -13.34 14.80 10.64
N ILE A 153 -13.13 13.49 10.76
CA ILE A 153 -14.13 12.55 11.28
C ILE A 153 -14.44 12.87 12.75
N GLU A 154 -13.42 13.08 13.57
CA GLU A 154 -13.59 13.42 14.99
C GLU A 154 -14.40 14.70 15.17
N ASN A 155 -14.09 15.74 14.39
CA ASN A 155 -14.82 17.01 14.39
C ASN A 155 -16.27 16.83 13.93
N CYS A 156 -16.53 15.98 12.93
CA CYS A 156 -17.88 15.62 12.48
C CYS A 156 -18.69 14.92 13.58
N LEU A 157 -18.07 14.02 14.34
CA LEU A 157 -18.71 13.32 15.46
C LEU A 157 -19.04 14.27 16.61
N LYS A 158 -18.12 15.18 16.97
CA LYS A 158 -18.34 16.19 18.03
C LYS A 158 -19.47 17.16 17.69
N SER A 159 -19.56 17.58 16.43
CA SER A 159 -20.55 18.56 15.95
C SER A 159 -21.92 17.96 15.63
N LYS A 160 -22.11 16.64 15.80
CA LYS A 160 -23.36 15.91 15.45
C LYS A 160 -23.84 16.20 14.02
N LYS A 161 -22.90 16.38 13.09
CA LYS A 161 -23.20 16.58 11.67
C LYS A 161 -23.85 15.34 11.06
N GLY A 162 -24.59 15.54 9.96
CA GLY A 162 -25.44 14.51 9.36
C GLY A 162 -24.70 13.24 8.93
N ALA A 163 -25.36 12.09 9.03
CA ALA A 163 -24.80 10.77 8.71
C ALA A 163 -24.19 10.66 7.30
N ALA A 164 -24.68 11.45 6.35
CA ALA A 164 -24.15 11.50 4.98
C ALA A 164 -22.72 12.10 4.90
N GLU A 165 -22.45 13.16 5.66
CA GLU A 165 -21.11 13.80 5.71
C GLU A 165 -20.11 12.86 6.37
N LEU A 166 -20.51 12.19 7.46
CA LEU A 166 -19.69 11.19 8.13
C LEU A 166 -19.31 10.03 7.20
N GLY A 167 -20.27 9.52 6.41
CA GLY A 167 -20.02 8.46 5.44
C GLY A 167 -19.01 8.85 4.35
N GLN A 168 -19.08 10.10 3.88
CA GLN A 168 -18.11 10.63 2.91
C GLN A 168 -16.71 10.75 3.51
N LEU A 169 -16.59 11.24 4.74
CA LEU A 169 -15.30 11.35 5.44
C LEU A 169 -14.68 9.97 5.72
N CYS A 170 -15.48 8.99 6.15
CA CYS A 170 -15.02 7.61 6.32
C CYS A 170 -14.54 7.02 4.98
N SER A 171 -15.29 7.25 3.90
CA SER A 171 -14.91 6.78 2.56
C SER A 171 -13.59 7.41 2.08
N ALA A 172 -13.40 8.71 2.35
CA ALA A 172 -12.15 9.41 2.06
C ALA A 172 -10.98 8.81 2.85
N PHE A 173 -11.15 8.56 4.16
CA PHE A 173 -10.13 7.93 4.98
C PHE A 173 -9.70 6.54 4.45
N TYR A 174 -10.64 5.67 4.10
CA TYR A 174 -10.32 4.34 3.54
C TYR A 174 -9.73 4.39 2.12
N THR A 175 -9.86 5.52 1.43
CA THR A 175 -9.20 5.76 0.15
C THR A 175 -7.75 6.19 0.35
N ILE A 176 -7.49 7.05 1.34
CA ILE A 176 -6.13 7.53 1.69
C ILE A 176 -5.30 6.41 2.30
N ILE A 177 -5.90 5.61 3.19
CA ILE A 177 -5.26 4.49 3.87
C ILE A 177 -5.93 3.18 3.42
N PRO A 178 -5.28 2.39 2.55
CA PRO A 178 -5.80 1.11 2.07
C PRO A 178 -6.13 0.13 3.20
N HIS A 179 -7.39 -0.29 3.25
CA HIS A 179 -7.87 -1.30 4.17
C HIS A 179 -8.40 -2.53 3.42
N ASP A 180 -8.21 -3.70 4.01
CA ASP A 180 -8.81 -4.94 3.54
C ASP A 180 -10.01 -5.31 4.42
N PHE A 181 -11.21 -5.19 3.85
CA PHE A 181 -12.47 -5.56 4.51
C PHE A 181 -13.05 -6.87 3.96
N GLY A 182 -12.28 -7.67 3.23
CA GLY A 182 -12.82 -8.81 2.47
C GLY A 182 -13.95 -8.32 1.56
N ARG A 183 -15.07 -9.04 1.43
CA ARG A 183 -16.24 -8.62 0.62
C ARG A 183 -17.26 -7.74 1.34
N SER A 184 -17.00 -7.39 2.59
CA SER A 184 -17.90 -6.55 3.39
C SER A 184 -17.83 -5.09 2.96
N VAL A 185 -18.89 -4.34 3.27
CA VAL A 185 -18.90 -2.89 3.12
C VAL A 185 -17.96 -2.29 4.18
N PRO A 186 -17.08 -1.33 3.84
CA PRO A 186 -16.26 -0.63 4.81
C PRO A 186 -17.11 -0.05 5.95
N PRO A 187 -16.79 -0.35 7.22
CA PRO A 187 -17.60 0.08 8.36
C PRO A 187 -17.48 1.59 8.57
N LEU A 188 -18.55 2.23 9.03
CA LEU A 188 -18.51 3.62 9.47
C LEU A 188 -17.73 3.75 10.78
N ILE A 189 -16.97 4.84 10.91
CA ILE A 189 -16.33 5.23 12.18
C ILE A 189 -17.31 6.15 12.89
N SER A 190 -18.20 5.57 13.71
CA SER A 190 -19.30 6.27 14.36
C SER A 190 -19.06 6.59 15.83
N ASP A 191 -18.05 5.98 16.45
CA ASP A 191 -17.75 6.15 17.86
C ASP A 191 -16.26 6.48 18.13
N SER A 192 -16.00 7.02 19.32
CA SER A 192 -14.66 7.42 19.77
C SER A 192 -13.71 6.22 19.96
N THR A 193 -14.25 5.03 20.23
CA THR A 193 -13.47 3.80 20.41
C THR A 193 -12.93 3.28 19.08
N GLN A 194 -13.72 3.33 18.01
CA GLN A 194 -13.34 3.01 16.65
C GLN A 194 -12.32 4.00 16.12
N LEU A 195 -12.53 5.30 16.40
CA LEU A 195 -11.60 6.35 16.01
C LEU A 195 -10.23 6.16 16.69
N SER A 196 -10.21 5.94 18.01
CA SER A 196 -8.94 5.70 18.74
C SER A 196 -8.24 4.42 18.29
N LYS A 197 -8.97 3.36 17.93
CA LYS A 197 -8.39 2.17 17.30
C LYS A 197 -7.64 2.51 16.01
N LYS A 198 -8.19 3.39 15.17
CA LYS A 198 -7.58 3.79 13.89
C LYS A 198 -6.44 4.78 14.04
N SER A 199 -6.47 5.65 15.05
CA SER A 199 -5.36 6.58 15.34
C SER A 199 -4.14 5.87 15.95
N ASN A 200 -4.33 4.73 16.62
CA ASN A 200 -3.26 3.95 17.25
C ASN A 200 -2.71 2.83 16.36
N CYS A 201 -3.10 2.79 15.08
CA CYS A 201 -2.63 1.82 14.09
C CYS A 201 -1.28 2.21 13.48
#